data_AF-A0A932LIX2-F1
#
_entry.id   AF-A0A932LIX2-F1
#
_cell.length_a   1.000
_cell.length_b   1.000
_cell.length_c   1.000
_cell.angle_alpha   90.00
_cell.angle_beta   90.00
_cell.angle_gamma   90.00
#
_symmetry.space_group_name_H-M   'P 1'
#
loop_
_entity.id
_entity.type
_entity.pdbx_description
1 polymer ?
#
loop_
_entity_poly.entity_id
_entity_poly.type
_entity_poly.pdbx_seq_one_letter_code
_entity_poly.pdbx_strand_id
1 'polypeptide(L)'
;MPSSEGQDRGAAGKADQKASAAAKEREKADIAAQKICLVSGKSLGSMGAPIKVTVKDQLKNDQDAYVCCKGCVAKVKKEPEKYLANLRYNGARLAQKRDEKAWKAQGKCPVMDEEFGGEMGTPWVVNVKRRDVFVCCKGCIAKLQKDPEKYLVKLPTKDGKTMK
;
A
#
# COMPACT_ATOMS: atom_id res chain seq x y z
N MET A 1 -51.17 29.35 -31.87
CA MET A 1 -50.57 28.00 -32.01
C MET A 1 -49.11 28.07 -31.58
N PRO A 2 -48.73 27.61 -30.39
CA PRO A 2 -47.34 27.35 -30.03
C PRO A 2 -47.02 25.86 -30.20
N SER A 3 -46.04 25.57 -31.06
CA SER A 3 -45.45 24.24 -31.22
C SER A 3 -44.24 24.06 -30.32
N SER A 4 -44.13 22.81 -29.84
CA SER A 4 -42.91 22.09 -29.46
C SER A 4 -42.25 22.39 -28.11
N GLU A 5 -42.53 21.45 -27.19
CA GLU A 5 -41.57 20.50 -26.60
C GLU A 5 -40.39 21.04 -25.77
N GLY A 6 -40.37 20.59 -24.51
CA GLY A 6 -39.21 20.72 -23.64
C GLY A 6 -39.43 20.02 -22.30
N GLN A 7 -39.64 18.70 -22.31
CA GLN A 7 -39.51 17.88 -21.12
C GLN A 7 -38.48 16.79 -21.36
N ASP A 8 -37.28 16.95 -20.80
CA ASP A 8 -36.47 15.80 -20.43
C ASP A 8 -35.57 16.07 -19.21
N ARG A 9 -35.24 14.97 -18.55
CA ARG A 9 -34.73 14.77 -17.21
C ARG A 9 -33.23 15.00 -17.13
N GLY A 10 -32.69 15.15 -15.91
CA GLY A 10 -31.24 15.20 -15.71
C GLY A 10 -30.78 15.17 -14.25
N ALA A 11 -31.14 14.13 -13.50
CA ALA A 11 -30.53 13.81 -12.22
C ALA A 11 -29.18 13.09 -12.43
N ALA A 12 -28.08 13.82 -12.51
CA ALA A 12 -26.72 13.26 -12.47
C ALA A 12 -25.77 14.24 -11.75
N GLY A 13 -25.31 13.89 -10.56
CA GLY A 13 -24.37 14.75 -9.83
C GLY A 13 -23.98 14.31 -8.42
N LYS A 14 -24.66 13.30 -7.84
CA LYS A 14 -24.41 12.86 -6.45
C LYS A 14 -23.55 11.59 -6.31
N ALA A 15 -23.25 10.87 -7.39
CA ALA A 15 -22.47 9.62 -7.35
C ALA A 15 -20.94 9.86 -7.35
N ASP A 16 -20.44 10.78 -8.19
CA ASP A 16 -19.01 11.09 -8.32
C ASP A 16 -18.37 11.68 -7.05
N GLN A 17 -19.14 12.45 -6.28
CA GLN A 17 -18.64 13.08 -5.05
C GLN A 17 -18.39 12.06 -3.93
N LYS A 18 -19.21 11.00 -3.87
CA LYS A 18 -19.09 9.96 -2.84
C LYS A 18 -17.92 9.01 -3.09
N ALA A 19 -17.62 8.71 -4.36
CA ALA A 19 -16.46 7.93 -4.75
C ALA A 19 -15.14 8.68 -4.48
N SER A 20 -15.10 9.99 -4.76
CA SER A 20 -13.94 10.84 -4.50
C SER A 20 -13.64 11.00 -3.00
N ALA A 21 -14.67 11.06 -2.15
CA ALA A 21 -14.50 11.10 -0.70
C ALA A 21 -13.88 9.80 -0.16
N ALA A 22 -14.38 8.64 -0.56
CA ALA A 22 -13.83 7.34 -0.13
C ALA A 22 -12.38 7.13 -0.59
N ALA A 23 -12.02 7.61 -1.79
CA ALA A 23 -10.64 7.58 -2.28
C ALA A 23 -9.71 8.49 -1.46
N LYS A 24 -10.16 9.70 -1.10
CA LYS A 24 -9.40 10.63 -0.25
C LYS A 24 -9.19 10.08 1.16
N GLU A 25 -10.18 9.39 1.73
CA GLU A 25 -10.04 8.77 3.06
C GLU A 25 -9.04 7.61 3.05
N ARG A 26 -9.05 6.77 2.00
CA ARG A 26 -8.02 5.73 1.81
C ARG A 26 -6.63 6.33 1.63
N GLU A 27 -6.52 7.41 0.87
CA GLU A 27 -5.26 8.13 0.69
C GLU A 27 -4.75 8.71 2.02
N LYS A 28 -5.62 9.31 2.83
CA LYS A 28 -5.26 9.80 4.18
C LYS A 28 -4.81 8.66 5.09
N ALA A 29 -5.51 7.53 5.08
CA ALA A 29 -5.09 6.35 5.83
C ALA A 29 -3.71 5.86 5.38
N ASP A 30 -3.46 5.90 4.08
CA ASP A 30 -2.18 5.55 3.49
C ASP A 30 -1.04 6.48 3.89
N ILE A 31 -1.31 7.78 3.86
CA ILE A 31 -0.39 8.82 4.31
C ILE A 31 -0.09 8.65 5.80
N ALA A 32 -1.12 8.44 6.62
CA ALA A 32 -1.00 8.31 8.06
C ALA A 32 -0.18 7.06 8.45
N ALA A 33 -0.35 5.98 7.70
CA ALA A 33 0.39 4.75 7.93
C ALA A 33 1.81 4.81 7.38
N GLN A 34 2.07 5.53 6.28
CA GLN A 34 3.43 5.82 5.88
C GLN A 34 4.13 6.70 6.93
N LYS A 35 3.41 7.71 7.45
CA LYS A 35 3.79 8.66 8.52
C LYS A 35 5.00 9.55 8.20
N ILE A 36 5.98 9.04 7.48
CA ILE A 36 7.29 9.64 7.22
C ILE A 36 7.53 9.72 5.70
N CYS A 37 8.05 10.86 5.23
CA CYS A 37 8.48 11.05 3.86
C CYS A 37 9.72 10.19 3.56
N LEU A 38 9.66 9.36 2.52
CA LEU A 38 10.74 8.45 2.11
C LEU A 38 12.05 9.16 1.77
N VAL A 39 11.96 10.40 1.29
CA VAL A 39 13.10 11.16 0.78
C VAL A 39 13.74 12.00 1.87
N SER A 40 12.92 12.69 2.67
CA SER A 40 13.40 13.68 3.65
C SER A 40 13.39 13.15 5.09
N GLY A 41 12.76 12.01 5.36
CA GLY A 41 12.63 11.46 6.72
C GLY A 41 11.71 12.27 7.65
N LYS A 42 11.00 13.28 7.12
CA LYS A 42 10.12 14.17 7.89
C LYS A 42 8.69 13.65 7.94
N SER A 43 7.91 14.02 8.95
CA SER A 43 6.50 13.64 9.07
C SER A 43 5.66 14.16 7.90
N LEU A 44 4.86 13.27 7.29
CA LEU A 44 3.88 13.64 6.29
C LEU A 44 2.70 14.35 6.96
N GLY A 45 2.18 15.41 6.35
CA GLY A 45 1.06 16.22 6.86
C GLY A 45 1.46 17.51 7.58
N SER A 46 2.69 17.60 8.11
CA SER A 46 3.17 18.84 8.77
C SER A 46 3.47 19.98 7.79
N MET A 47 3.62 19.69 6.50
CA MET A 47 3.97 20.64 5.44
C MET A 47 2.86 20.77 4.38
N GLY A 48 1.62 20.40 4.75
CA GLY A 48 0.47 20.34 3.86
C GLY A 48 0.18 18.95 3.30
N ALA A 49 -0.69 18.89 2.29
CA ALA A 49 -1.15 17.65 1.69
C ALA A 49 0.01 16.90 0.99
N PRO A 50 0.33 15.66 1.41
CA PRO A 50 1.32 14.83 0.74
C PRO A 50 0.95 14.55 -0.70
N ILE A 51 1.98 14.43 -1.54
CA ILE A 51 1.83 14.16 -2.96
C ILE A 51 2.03 12.67 -3.17
N LYS A 52 1.02 12.02 -3.76
CA LYS A 52 1.13 10.64 -4.21
C LYS A 52 2.04 10.54 -5.43
N VAL A 53 2.99 9.61 -5.39
CA VAL A 53 3.88 9.26 -6.50
C VAL A 53 3.81 7.76 -6.73
N THR A 54 3.33 7.38 -7.91
CA THR A 54 3.32 5.99 -8.38
C THR A 54 4.61 5.74 -9.14
N VAL A 55 5.38 4.74 -8.71
CA VAL A 55 6.64 4.31 -9.33
C VAL A 55 6.70 2.79 -9.39
N LYS A 56 7.41 2.26 -10.39
CA LYS A 56 7.64 0.83 -10.48
C LYS A 56 8.74 0.40 -9.52
N ASP A 57 8.47 -0.63 -8.73
CA ASP A 57 9.47 -1.25 -7.88
C ASP A 57 10.35 -2.25 -8.65
N GLN A 58 11.29 -2.90 -7.95
CA GLN A 58 12.26 -3.82 -8.55
C GLN A 58 11.63 -5.04 -9.24
N LEU A 59 10.41 -5.40 -8.86
CA LEU A 59 9.60 -6.48 -9.42
C LEU A 59 8.65 -5.97 -10.53
N LYS A 60 8.85 -4.74 -11.02
CA LYS A 60 8.05 -4.08 -12.08
C LYS A 60 6.59 -3.82 -11.71
N ASN A 61 6.25 -3.85 -10.44
CA ASN A 61 4.90 -3.55 -9.95
C ASN A 61 4.77 -2.07 -9.57
N ASP A 62 3.57 -1.52 -9.76
CA ASP A 62 3.27 -0.13 -9.40
C ASP A 62 3.15 0.02 -7.88
N GLN A 63 3.93 0.95 -7.33
CA GLN A 63 3.94 1.28 -5.91
C GLN A 63 3.63 2.74 -5.69
N ASP A 64 2.60 2.97 -4.89
CA ASP A 64 2.18 4.28 -4.43
C ASP A 64 2.95 4.68 -3.17
N ALA A 65 3.83 5.67 -3.34
CA ALA A 65 4.58 6.32 -2.27
C ALA A 65 4.09 7.76 -2.07
N TYR A 66 4.17 8.28 -0.85
CA TYR A 66 3.75 9.64 -0.54
C TYR A 66 4.94 10.51 -0.13
N VAL A 67 5.05 11.70 -0.72
CA VAL A 67 6.15 12.62 -0.45
C VAL A 67 5.65 13.99 -0.03
N CYS A 68 6.47 14.72 0.75
CA CYS A 68 6.08 16.01 1.30
C CYS A 68 6.12 17.17 0.29
N CYS A 69 6.83 17.03 -0.84
CA CYS A 69 6.94 18.12 -1.82
C CYS A 69 7.28 17.61 -3.23
N LYS A 70 7.06 18.46 -4.26
CA LYS A 70 7.33 18.15 -5.67
C LYS A 70 8.80 17.77 -5.92
N GLY A 71 9.76 18.40 -5.21
CA GLY A 71 11.17 18.05 -5.31
C GLY A 71 11.47 16.62 -4.86
N CYS A 72 10.73 16.10 -3.88
CA CYS A 72 10.84 14.71 -3.47
C CYS A 72 10.24 13.75 -4.51
N VAL A 73 9.18 14.15 -5.23
CA VAL A 73 8.61 13.35 -6.33
C VAL A 73 9.66 13.06 -7.40
N ALA A 74 10.39 14.09 -7.83
CA ALA A 74 11.44 13.94 -8.84
C ALA A 74 12.55 12.98 -8.38
N LYS A 75 12.94 13.05 -7.11
CA LYS A 75 13.93 12.13 -6.52
C LYS A 75 13.42 10.68 -6.50
N VAL A 76 12.19 10.45 -6.06
CA VAL A 76 11.59 9.10 -6.06
C VAL A 76 11.47 8.54 -7.48
N LYS A 77 11.08 9.36 -8.47
CA LYS A 77 11.03 8.93 -9.87
C LYS A 77 12.41 8.63 -10.46
N LYS A 78 13.45 9.35 -10.01
CA LYS A 78 14.83 9.16 -10.49
C LYS A 78 15.51 7.94 -9.87
N GLU A 79 15.26 7.66 -8.59
CA GLU A 79 15.84 6.51 -7.87
C GLU A 79 14.77 5.71 -7.09
N PRO A 80 13.74 5.14 -7.75
CA PRO A 80 12.60 4.53 -7.05
C PRO A 80 13.05 3.33 -6.20
N GLU A 81 13.98 2.52 -6.69
CA GLU A 81 14.48 1.34 -5.96
C GLU A 81 15.09 1.69 -4.61
N LYS A 82 15.83 2.80 -4.55
CA LYS A 82 16.49 3.30 -3.33
C LYS A 82 15.50 3.85 -2.31
N TYR A 83 14.50 4.60 -2.75
CA TYR A 83 13.50 5.18 -1.85
C TYR A 83 12.43 4.16 -1.44
N LEU A 84 12.02 3.26 -2.33
CA LEU A 84 11.09 2.18 -2.02
C LEU A 84 11.68 1.15 -1.04
N ALA A 85 13.00 0.93 -1.05
CA ALA A 85 13.68 0.13 -0.03
C ALA A 85 13.48 0.68 1.40
N ASN A 86 13.30 2.01 1.51
CA ASN A 86 13.03 2.70 2.76
C ASN A 86 11.54 2.99 2.98
N LEU A 87 10.66 2.64 2.04
CA LEU A 87 9.23 2.80 2.24
C LEU A 87 8.80 1.91 3.40
N ARG A 88 8.23 2.54 4.42
CA ARG A 88 7.63 1.87 5.57
C ARG A 88 6.18 2.29 5.67
N TYR A 89 5.32 1.32 5.92
CA TYR A 89 3.88 1.53 6.09
C TYR A 89 3.45 0.76 7.33
N ASN A 90 3.10 1.47 8.41
CA ASN A 90 2.88 0.90 9.73
C ASN A 90 4.00 -0.08 10.15
N GLY A 91 5.26 0.23 9.84
CA GLY A 91 6.39 -0.65 10.15
C GLY A 91 6.58 -1.85 9.20
N ALA A 92 5.66 -2.08 8.26
CA ALA A 92 5.88 -2.99 7.14
C ALA A 92 6.77 -2.35 6.09
N ARG A 93 7.56 -3.13 5.37
CA ARG A 93 8.34 -2.68 4.22
C ARG A 93 7.85 -3.34 2.95
N LEU A 94 8.12 -2.74 1.79
CA LEU A 94 7.95 -3.45 0.53
C LEU A 94 8.88 -4.68 0.46
N ALA A 95 8.37 -5.78 -0.10
CA ALA A 95 9.20 -6.91 -0.47
C ALA A 95 10.20 -6.47 -1.54
N GLN A 96 11.44 -6.94 -1.40
CA GLN A 96 12.49 -6.68 -2.37
C GLN A 96 12.78 -7.96 -3.15
N LYS A 97 13.64 -7.88 -4.16
CA LYS A 97 14.08 -9.06 -4.93
C LYS A 97 14.56 -10.22 -4.05
N ARG A 98 15.20 -9.93 -2.91
CA ARG A 98 15.67 -10.95 -1.96
C ARG A 98 14.53 -11.75 -1.31
N ASP A 99 13.37 -11.13 -1.15
CA ASP A 99 12.21 -11.72 -0.49
C ASP A 99 11.34 -12.52 -1.47
N GLU A 100 11.67 -12.48 -2.76
CA GLU A 100 10.90 -13.13 -3.83
C GLU A 100 10.63 -14.60 -3.55
N LYS A 101 11.67 -15.33 -3.16
CA LYS A 101 11.56 -16.75 -2.81
C LYS A 101 10.70 -16.97 -1.57
N ALA A 102 10.72 -16.05 -0.60
CA ALA A 102 10.00 -16.19 0.65
C ALA A 102 8.50 -15.97 0.47
N TRP A 103 8.09 -14.93 -0.24
CA TRP A 103 6.67 -14.69 -0.52
C TRP A 103 6.10 -15.66 -1.54
N LYS A 104 6.88 -16.09 -2.55
CA LYS A 104 6.47 -17.18 -3.46
C LYS A 104 6.28 -18.50 -2.72
N ALA A 105 7.15 -18.79 -1.75
CA ALA A 105 6.98 -19.97 -0.91
C ALA A 105 5.81 -19.86 0.07
N GLN A 106 5.42 -18.64 0.46
CA GLN A 106 4.16 -18.42 1.18
C GLN A 106 2.96 -18.63 0.24
N GLY A 107 3.09 -18.24 -1.03
CA GLY A 107 2.11 -18.42 -2.10
C GLY A 107 0.90 -17.49 -1.98
N LYS A 108 0.33 -17.36 -0.78
CA LYS A 108 -0.91 -16.62 -0.52
C LYS A 108 -0.88 -15.68 0.69
N CYS A 109 -1.70 -14.65 0.64
CA CYS A 109 -1.97 -13.71 1.71
C CYS A 109 -2.72 -14.39 2.86
N PRO A 110 -2.27 -14.32 4.12
CA PRO A 110 -2.94 -15.02 5.22
C PRO A 110 -4.26 -14.37 5.64
N VAL A 111 -4.46 -13.10 5.24
CA VAL A 111 -5.63 -12.31 5.61
C VAL A 111 -6.80 -12.57 4.68
N MET A 112 -6.53 -12.56 3.36
CA MET A 112 -7.54 -12.69 2.32
C MET A 112 -7.45 -14.03 1.56
N ASP A 113 -6.49 -14.89 1.91
CA ASP A 113 -6.23 -16.19 1.27
C ASP A 113 -5.99 -16.08 -0.26
N GLU A 114 -5.53 -14.91 -0.72
CA GLU A 114 -5.33 -14.54 -2.12
C GLU A 114 -3.86 -14.70 -2.53
N GLU A 115 -3.59 -15.19 -3.73
CA GLU A 115 -2.22 -15.47 -4.20
C GLU A 115 -1.40 -14.19 -4.40
N PHE A 116 -0.11 -14.27 -4.06
CA PHE A 116 0.82 -13.20 -4.36
C PHE A 116 1.31 -13.30 -5.80
N GLY A 117 1.43 -12.16 -6.47
CA GLY A 117 1.92 -12.08 -7.84
C GLY A 117 0.81 -11.71 -8.84
N GLY A 118 1.22 -11.49 -10.08
CA GLY A 118 0.33 -10.96 -11.13
C GLY A 118 0.06 -9.46 -10.95
N GLU A 119 -1.16 -9.03 -11.25
CA GLU A 119 -1.57 -7.61 -11.24
C GLU A 119 -1.70 -7.01 -9.82
N MET A 120 -1.73 -7.86 -8.78
CA MET A 120 -1.82 -7.44 -7.37
C MET A 120 -0.52 -6.83 -6.83
N GLY A 121 0.58 -6.96 -7.57
CA GLY A 121 1.83 -6.27 -7.30
C GLY A 121 2.72 -6.91 -6.23
N THR A 122 3.64 -6.10 -5.70
CA THR A 122 4.65 -6.54 -4.73
C THR A 122 4.07 -6.66 -3.34
N PRO A 123 4.24 -7.82 -2.66
CA PRO A 123 3.76 -7.99 -1.30
C PRO A 123 4.53 -7.12 -0.31
N TRP A 124 3.87 -6.83 0.81
CA TRP A 124 4.46 -6.12 1.93
C TRP A 124 4.96 -7.11 2.98
N VAL A 125 6.17 -6.89 3.47
CA VAL A 125 6.80 -7.67 4.53
C VAL A 125 6.53 -6.98 5.86
N VAL A 126 5.84 -7.68 6.75
CA VAL A 126 5.56 -7.25 8.12
C VAL A 126 6.33 -8.17 9.05
N ASN A 127 7.20 -7.59 9.88
CA ASN A 127 7.86 -8.36 10.93
C ASN A 127 6.94 -8.44 12.16
N VAL A 128 6.45 -9.63 12.47
CA VAL A 128 5.61 -9.91 13.65
C VAL A 128 6.19 -11.09 14.41
N LYS A 129 6.38 -10.92 15.73
CA LYS A 129 6.96 -11.97 16.61
C LYS A 129 8.27 -12.58 16.07
N ARG A 130 9.17 -11.75 15.51
CA ARG A 130 10.44 -12.17 14.86
C ARG A 130 10.26 -13.07 13.62
N ARG A 131 9.06 -13.10 13.02
CA ARG A 131 8.79 -13.76 11.74
C ARG A 131 8.41 -12.72 10.70
N ASP A 132 9.01 -12.84 9.53
CA ASP A 132 8.63 -12.06 8.36
C ASP A 132 7.39 -12.69 7.72
N VAL A 133 6.31 -11.91 7.67
CA VAL A 133 5.02 -12.29 7.09
C VAL A 133 4.72 -11.42 5.90
N PHE A 134 4.31 -12.04 4.80
CA PHE A 134 3.96 -11.33 3.57
C PHE A 134 2.45 -11.07 3.52
N VAL A 135 2.06 -9.89 3.05
CA VAL A 135 0.65 -9.49 2.85
C VAL A 135 0.45 -8.73 1.54
N CYS A 136 -0.72 -8.86 0.92
CA CYS A 136 -0.94 -8.37 -0.45
C CYS A 136 -1.21 -6.86 -0.50
N CYS A 137 -1.77 -6.28 0.56
CA CYS A 137 -2.15 -4.88 0.56
C CYS A 137 -1.91 -4.20 1.90
N LYS A 138 -1.89 -2.86 1.84
CA LYS A 138 -1.72 -1.97 3.00
C LYS A 138 -2.75 -2.22 4.11
N GLY A 139 -4.00 -2.53 3.75
CA GLY A 139 -5.05 -2.88 4.69
C GLY A 139 -4.82 -4.20 5.42
N CYS A 140 -4.15 -5.17 4.79
CA CYS A 140 -3.80 -6.43 5.43
C CYS A 140 -2.71 -6.25 6.51
N ILE A 141 -1.85 -5.24 6.39
CA ILE A 141 -0.82 -4.92 7.41
C ILE A 141 -1.50 -4.60 8.74
N ALA A 142 -2.49 -3.71 8.74
CA ALA A 142 -3.19 -3.31 9.95
C ALA A 142 -3.93 -4.50 10.61
N LYS A 143 -4.58 -5.34 9.81
CA LYS A 143 -5.23 -6.57 10.31
C LYS A 143 -4.21 -7.54 10.92
N LEU A 144 -3.10 -7.76 10.24
CA LEU A 144 -2.04 -8.65 10.72
C LEU A 144 -1.41 -8.15 12.02
N GLN A 145 -1.22 -6.85 12.19
CA GLN A 145 -0.70 -6.28 13.43
C GLN A 145 -1.69 -6.37 14.58
N LYS A 146 -2.99 -6.31 14.29
CA LYS A 146 -4.04 -6.44 15.29
C LYS A 146 -4.18 -7.87 15.81
N ASP A 147 -4.13 -8.86 14.91
CA ASP A 147 -4.34 -10.27 15.24
C ASP A 147 -3.23 -11.18 14.68
N PRO A 148 -1.95 -10.98 15.03
CA PRO A 148 -0.84 -11.69 14.39
C PRO A 148 -0.93 -13.21 14.61
N GLU A 149 -1.34 -13.66 15.80
CA GLU A 149 -1.42 -15.08 16.15
C GLU A 149 -2.40 -15.85 15.27
N LYS A 150 -3.54 -15.24 14.95
CA LYS A 150 -4.58 -15.80 14.09
C LYS A 150 -4.09 -16.02 12.66
N TYR A 151 -3.22 -15.15 12.16
CA TYR A 151 -2.70 -15.25 10.79
C TYR A 151 -1.42 -16.08 10.71
N LEU A 152 -0.61 -16.09 11.76
CA LEU A 152 0.62 -16.87 11.86
C LEU A 152 0.38 -18.38 11.77
N VAL A 153 -0.75 -18.87 12.27
CA VAL A 153 -1.15 -20.29 12.17
C VAL A 153 -1.52 -20.72 10.76
N LYS A 154 -1.90 -19.78 9.88
CA LYS A 154 -2.22 -20.05 8.47
C LYS A 154 -0.98 -20.11 7.58
N LEU A 155 0.16 -19.64 8.07
CA LEU A 155 1.38 -19.59 7.28
C LEU A 155 2.11 -20.93 7.30
N PRO A 156 2.70 -21.35 6.18
CA PRO A 156 3.57 -22.52 6.18
C PRO A 156 4.69 -22.28 7.19
N THR A 157 4.85 -23.20 8.14
CA THR A 157 5.94 -23.14 9.11
C THR A 157 7.25 -23.34 8.36
N LYS A 158 7.93 -22.25 8.04
CA LYS A 158 9.39 -22.30 7.93
C LYS A 158 9.92 -22.29 9.35
N ASP A 159 10.03 -23.49 9.90
CA ASP A 159 10.86 -23.76 11.07
C ASP A 159 12.27 -23.26 10.81
N GLY A 160 12.75 -22.42 11.73
CA GLY A 160 13.98 -21.65 11.55
C GLY A 160 14.49 -21.01 12.84
N LYS A 161 14.60 -21.82 13.90
CA LYS A 161 15.57 -21.69 15.00
C LYS A 161 15.24 -20.78 16.20
N THR A 162 14.88 -21.46 17.28
CA THR A 162 15.29 -21.25 18.67
C THR A 162 16.47 -20.29 18.92
N MET A 163 16.26 -19.40 19.88
CA MET A 163 17.25 -18.80 20.78
C MET A 163 16.40 -18.26 21.94
N LYS A 164 16.14 -19.03 23.01
CA LYS A 164 17.07 -19.57 24.01
C LYS A 164 17.91 -18.47 24.63
#